data_AF-A0AAX4I6K5-F1
#
_entry.id   AF-A0AAX4I6K5-F1
#
_cell.length_a   1.000
_cell.length_b   1.000
_cell.length_c   1.000
_cell.angle_alpha   90.00
_cell.angle_beta   90.00
_cell.angle_gamma   90.00
#
_symmetry.space_group_name_H-M   'P 1'
#
loop_
_entity.id
_entity.type
_entity.pdbx_description
1 polymer ?
#
loop_
_entity_poly.entity_id
_entity_poly.type
_entity_poly.pdbx_seq_one_letter_code
_entity_poly.pdbx_strand_id
1 'polypeptide(L)'
;MRAGNIAILGHLAFESMASMSFFFQPRKQLQDPEASEEAILICHNYAGMLLATDILCVLSLIRSGSESFDDTSAMITWSMAIYHIFPIRRAWARIKKRGGNYTKEEKVAGGPPGHLIIHTVLFISLVWASWRGK
;
A
#
# COMPACT_ATOMS: atom_id res chain seq x y z
N MET A 1 -19.23 -10.58 3.69
CA MET A 1 -18.13 -9.78 4.28
C MET A 1 -18.54 -8.31 4.29
N ARG A 2 -18.38 -7.60 5.41
CA ARG A 2 -18.62 -6.15 5.48
C ARG A 2 -17.62 -5.39 4.59
N ALA A 3 -18.00 -4.19 4.15
CA ALA A 3 -17.15 -3.33 3.32
C ALA A 3 -15.77 -3.06 3.94
N GLY A 4 -15.69 -2.95 5.28
CA GLY A 4 -14.43 -2.79 5.99
C GLY A 4 -13.47 -3.97 5.85
N ASN A 5 -13.97 -5.20 5.97
CA ASN A 5 -13.14 -6.39 5.77
C ASN A 5 -12.64 -6.48 4.34
N ILE A 6 -13.45 -6.08 3.35
CA ILE A 6 -13.03 -6.03 1.94
C ILE A 6 -11.92 -4.99 1.73
N ALA A 7 -12.04 -3.81 2.35
CA ALA A 7 -11.02 -2.78 2.28
C ALA A 7 -9.69 -3.23 2.93
N ILE A 8 -9.76 -3.86 4.12
CA ILE A 8 -8.59 -4.43 4.81
C ILE A 8 -7.95 -5.56 3.99
N LEU A 9 -8.74 -6.46 3.41
CA LEU A 9 -8.24 -7.53 2.53
C LEU A 9 -7.55 -6.96 1.28
N GLY A 10 -8.12 -5.91 0.70
CA GLY A 10 -7.51 -5.18 -0.42
C GLY A 10 -6.16 -4.59 -0.02
N HIS A 11 -6.10 -3.88 1.11
CA HIS A 11 -4.86 -3.32 1.64
C HIS A 11 -3.80 -4.40 1.85
N LEU A 12 -4.14 -5.48 2.58
CA LEU A 12 -3.27 -6.62 2.84
C LEU A 12 -2.71 -7.22 1.54
N ALA A 13 -3.55 -7.47 0.54
CA ALA A 13 -3.10 -8.10 -0.71
C ALA A 13 -2.06 -7.23 -1.45
N PHE A 14 -2.32 -5.92 -1.57
CA PHE A 14 -1.42 -5.02 -2.30
C PHE A 14 -0.16 -4.66 -1.52
N GLU A 15 -0.26 -4.45 -0.21
CA GLU A 15 0.91 -4.14 0.62
C GLU A 15 1.80 -5.37 0.85
N SER A 16 1.28 -6.61 0.86
CA SER A 16 2.12 -7.82 0.84
C SER A 16 2.98 -7.90 -0.42
N MET A 17 2.39 -7.63 -1.60
CA MET A 17 3.16 -7.55 -2.85
C MET A 17 4.18 -6.42 -2.82
N ALA A 18 3.82 -5.27 -2.25
CA ALA A 18 4.73 -4.13 -2.12
C ALA A 18 5.88 -4.43 -1.16
N SER A 19 5.61 -5.00 0.02
CA SER A 19 6.60 -5.41 1.02
C SER A 19 7.63 -6.34 0.41
N MET A 20 7.19 -7.40 -0.27
CA MET A 20 8.09 -8.30 -1.00
C MET A 20 8.92 -7.56 -2.05
N SER A 21 8.34 -6.61 -2.78
CA SER A 21 9.07 -5.84 -3.79
C SER A 21 10.11 -4.90 -3.18
N PHE A 22 9.81 -4.23 -2.08
CA PHE A 22 10.77 -3.38 -1.34
C PHE A 22 11.91 -4.20 -0.72
N PHE A 23 11.64 -5.45 -0.34
CA PHE A 23 12.64 -6.35 0.23
C PHE A 23 13.52 -7.00 -0.84
N PHE A 24 12.93 -7.64 -1.85
CA PHE A 24 13.70 -8.41 -2.85
C PHE A 24 14.18 -7.58 -4.04
N GLN A 25 13.58 -6.41 -4.30
CA GLN A 25 13.90 -5.58 -5.47
C GLN A 25 14.06 -4.08 -5.14
N PRO A 26 14.87 -3.72 -4.11
CA PRO A 26 14.99 -2.34 -3.64
C PRO A 26 15.51 -1.37 -4.72
N ARG A 27 16.49 -1.77 -5.53
CA ARG A 27 17.03 -0.94 -6.63
C ARG A 27 15.96 -0.59 -7.69
N LYS A 28 15.07 -1.54 -8.00
CA LYS A 28 13.91 -1.27 -8.88
C LYS A 28 12.92 -0.32 -8.23
N GLN A 29 12.68 -0.46 -6.92
CA GLN A 29 11.86 0.48 -6.18
C GLN A 29 12.47 1.88 -6.13
N LEU A 30 13.78 2.02 -6.07
CA LEU A 30 14.47 3.31 -6.12
C LEU A 30 14.55 3.89 -7.55
N GLN A 31 14.36 3.05 -8.57
CA GLN A 31 14.61 3.37 -9.99
C GLN A 31 16.06 3.80 -10.24
N ASP A 32 16.98 3.18 -9.52
CA ASP A 32 18.41 3.49 -9.56
C ASP A 32 19.23 2.18 -9.41
N PRO A 33 19.85 1.70 -10.51
CA PRO A 33 20.71 0.52 -10.47
C PRO A 33 21.93 0.69 -9.55
N GLU A 34 22.42 1.91 -9.38
CA GLU A 34 23.63 2.25 -8.63
C GLU A 34 23.30 2.84 -7.23
N ALA A 35 22.07 2.62 -6.74
CA ALA A 35 21.64 3.09 -5.43
C ALA A 35 22.63 2.69 -4.32
N SER A 36 22.88 3.59 -3.37
CA SER A 36 23.73 3.33 -2.22
C SER A 36 23.12 2.27 -1.30
N GLU A 37 23.98 1.61 -0.50
CA GLU A 37 23.55 0.59 0.45
C GLU A 37 22.59 1.17 1.51
N GLU A 38 22.79 2.42 1.95
CA GLU A 38 21.88 3.09 2.88
C GLU A 38 20.48 3.26 2.30
N ALA A 39 20.36 3.60 1.00
CA ALA A 39 19.07 3.72 0.34
C ALA A 39 18.36 2.36 0.23
N ILE A 40 19.12 1.28 0.07
CA ILE A 40 18.61 -0.10 0.08
C ILE A 40 18.12 -0.49 1.47
N LEU A 41 18.88 -0.19 2.52
CA LEU A 41 18.47 -0.45 3.91
C LEU A 41 17.19 0.31 4.28
N ILE A 42 17.02 1.55 3.80
CA ILE A 42 15.76 2.30 3.95
C ILE A 42 14.60 1.56 3.27
N CYS A 43 14.80 0.98 2.08
CA CYS A 43 13.79 0.16 1.41
C CYS A 43 13.44 -1.09 2.22
N HIS A 44 14.43 -1.77 2.82
CA HIS A 44 14.18 -2.93 3.68
C HIS A 44 13.42 -2.55 4.95
N ASN A 45 13.76 -1.44 5.61
CA ASN A 45 13.00 -0.93 6.76
C ASN A 45 11.55 -0.61 6.37
N TYR A 46 11.36 -0.01 5.19
CA TYR A 46 10.02 0.23 4.65
C TYR A 46 9.27 -1.09 4.39
N ALA A 47 9.92 -2.11 3.81
CA ALA A 47 9.33 -3.43 3.63
C ALA A 47 8.88 -4.06 4.95
N GLY A 48 9.71 -3.97 6.00
CA GLY A 48 9.38 -4.47 7.34
C GLY A 48 8.20 -3.72 7.96
N MET A 49 8.10 -2.41 7.76
CA MET A 49 6.95 -1.61 8.21
C MET A 49 5.65 -2.04 7.50
N LEU A 50 5.70 -2.31 6.19
CA LEU A 50 4.54 -2.85 5.44
C LEU A 50 4.14 -4.24 5.91
N LEU A 51 5.11 -5.10 6.20
CA LEU A 51 4.82 -6.41 6.76
C LEU A 51 4.15 -6.30 8.14
N ALA A 52 4.56 -5.32 8.96
CA ALA A 52 3.92 -5.07 10.25
C ALA A 52 2.46 -4.60 10.08
N THR A 53 2.15 -3.76 9.08
CA THR A 53 0.77 -3.36 8.78
C THR A 53 -0.06 -4.53 8.23
N ASP A 54 0.55 -5.44 7.46
CA ASP A 54 -0.09 -6.68 7.01
C ASP A 54 -0.46 -7.59 8.19
N ILE A 55 0.42 -7.74 9.17
CA ILE A 55 0.12 -8.47 10.41
C ILE A 55 -1.05 -7.82 11.16
N LEU A 56 -1.10 -6.49 11.25
CA LEU A 56 -2.24 -5.79 11.85
C LEU A 56 -3.54 -6.06 11.09
N CYS A 57 -3.51 -6.12 9.75
CA CYS A 57 -4.66 -6.49 8.94
C CYS A 57 -5.15 -7.91 9.26
N VAL A 58 -4.23 -8.88 9.30
CA VAL A 58 -4.54 -10.29 9.63
C VAL A 58 -5.15 -10.38 11.02
N LEU A 59 -4.53 -9.76 12.03
CA LEU A 59 -5.03 -9.75 13.40
C LEU A 59 -6.41 -9.08 13.49
N SER A 60 -6.62 -7.98 12.77
CA SER A 60 -7.92 -7.31 12.71
C SER A 60 -8.98 -8.21 12.09
N LEU A 61 -8.68 -8.93 10.99
CA LEU A 61 -9.61 -9.84 10.33
C LEU A 61 -9.94 -11.06 11.19
N ILE A 62 -8.96 -11.62 11.90
CA ILE A 62 -9.17 -12.72 12.86
C ILE A 62 -10.07 -12.26 14.01
N ARG A 63 -9.80 -11.08 14.58
CA ARG A 63 -10.52 -10.54 15.74
C ARG A 63 -11.96 -10.14 15.41
N SER A 64 -12.15 -9.42 14.31
CA SER A 64 -13.46 -8.90 13.87
C SER A 64 -14.39 -9.98 13.32
N GLY A 65 -13.84 -11.12 12.88
CA GLY A 65 -14.60 -12.14 12.16
C GLY A 65 -15.36 -11.55 10.95
N SER A 66 -16.45 -12.19 10.54
CA SER A 66 -17.32 -11.71 9.45
C SER A 66 -18.33 -10.64 9.91
N GLU A 67 -18.63 -10.57 11.21
CA GLU A 67 -19.89 -9.97 11.68
C GLU A 67 -19.75 -8.65 12.45
N SER A 68 -18.60 -8.32 13.06
CA SER A 68 -18.42 -7.05 13.79
C SER A 68 -17.24 -6.23 13.27
N PHE A 69 -17.53 -5.00 12.87
CA PHE A 69 -16.51 -3.99 12.58
C PHE A 69 -16.72 -2.89 13.61
N ASP A 70 -15.85 -2.84 14.61
CA ASP A 70 -15.97 -1.96 15.77
C ASP A 70 -15.14 -0.68 15.62
N ASP A 71 -15.23 0.22 16.60
CA ASP A 71 -14.50 1.49 16.61
C ASP A 71 -12.98 1.29 16.52
N THR A 72 -12.44 0.23 17.13
CA THR A 72 -11.01 -0.08 17.07
C THR A 72 -10.60 -0.44 15.64
N SER A 73 -11.35 -1.31 14.95
CA SER A 73 -11.10 -1.64 13.56
C SER A 73 -11.26 -0.42 12.65
N ALA A 74 -12.21 0.47 12.94
CA ALA A 74 -12.37 1.72 12.21
C ALA A 74 -11.15 2.64 12.36
N MET A 75 -10.60 2.79 13.57
CA MET A 75 -9.39 3.58 13.85
C MET A 75 -8.15 3.01 13.16
N ILE A 76 -7.95 1.69 13.23
CA ILE A 76 -6.84 1.00 12.53
C ILE A 76 -6.96 1.21 11.02
N THR A 77 -8.16 1.01 10.46
CA THR A 77 -8.42 1.22 9.02
C THR A 77 -8.14 2.67 8.60
N TRP A 78 -8.42 3.64 9.49
CA TRP A 78 -8.16 5.06 9.23
C TRP A 78 -6.66 5.35 9.16
N SER A 79 -5.86 4.73 10.05
CA SER A 79 -4.40 4.89 10.03
C SER A 79 -3.79 4.29 8.75
N MET A 80 -4.29 3.12 8.32
CA MET A 80 -3.90 2.48 7.05
C MET A 80 -4.28 3.32 5.84
N ALA A 81 -5.42 4.01 5.87
CA ALA A 81 -5.82 4.92 4.81
C ALA A 81 -4.79 6.03 4.61
N ILE A 82 -4.38 6.71 5.69
CA ILE A 82 -3.42 7.83 5.60
C ILE A 82 -2.08 7.43 5.00
N TYR A 83 -1.64 6.19 5.23
CA TYR A 83 -0.44 5.68 4.61
C TYR A 83 -0.50 5.77 3.06
N HIS A 84 -1.66 5.58 2.42
CA HIS A 84 -1.76 5.61 0.96
C HIS A 84 -1.49 6.98 0.31
N ILE A 85 -1.48 8.07 1.08
CA ILE A 85 -1.06 9.39 0.58
C ILE A 85 0.40 9.36 0.08
N PHE A 86 1.28 8.62 0.74
CA PHE A 86 2.70 8.54 0.41
C PHE A 86 2.98 7.82 -0.92
N PRO A 87 2.48 6.60 -1.19
CA PRO A 87 2.66 5.96 -2.49
C PRO A 87 1.88 6.68 -3.61
N ILE A 88 0.76 7.35 -3.34
CA ILE A 88 0.09 8.26 -4.30
C ILE A 88 1.05 9.38 -4.71
N ARG A 89 1.64 10.10 -3.73
CA ARG A 89 2.63 11.16 -3.99
C ARG A 89 3.83 10.61 -4.76
N ARG A 90 4.34 9.43 -4.38
CA ARG A 90 5.47 8.78 -5.05
C ARG A 90 5.15 8.45 -6.51
N ALA A 91 3.99 7.86 -6.78
CA ALA A 91 3.53 7.55 -8.12
C ALA A 91 3.39 8.84 -8.97
N TRP A 92 2.75 9.87 -8.42
CA TRP A 92 2.60 11.17 -9.05
C TRP A 92 3.95 11.81 -9.41
N ALA A 93 4.91 11.82 -8.48
CA ALA A 93 6.24 12.36 -8.71
C ALA A 93 6.97 11.63 -9.86
N ARG A 94 6.81 10.30 -9.95
CA ARG A 94 7.37 9.50 -11.06
C ARG A 94 6.71 9.81 -12.40
N ILE A 95 5.40 10.04 -12.42
CA ILE A 95 4.65 10.47 -13.62
C ILE A 95 5.15 11.81 -14.11
N LYS A 96 5.27 12.77 -13.19
CA LYS A 96 5.77 14.11 -13.52
C LYS A 96 7.20 14.07 -14.06
N LYS A 97 8.10 13.29 -13.43
CA LYS A 97 9.52 13.19 -13.85
C LYS A 97 9.68 12.64 -15.28
N ARG A 98 8.80 11.74 -15.71
CA ARG A 98 8.91 11.02 -17.00
C ARG A 98 7.98 11.56 -18.09
N GLY A 99 7.17 12.58 -17.80
CA GLY A 99 6.24 13.18 -18.76
C GLY A 99 5.22 12.19 -19.33
N GLY A 100 4.89 11.11 -18.61
CA GLY A 100 3.96 10.07 -19.08
C GLY A 100 4.54 9.04 -20.06
N ASN A 101 5.81 9.14 -20.45
CA ASN A 101 6.47 8.17 -21.32
C ASN A 101 7.02 7.00 -20.50
N TYR A 102 6.33 5.86 -20.57
CA TYR A 102 6.71 4.61 -19.91
C TYR A 102 6.85 3.48 -20.93
N THR A 103 7.98 2.77 -20.90
CA THR A 103 8.16 1.57 -21.74
C THR A 103 7.25 0.44 -21.26
N LYS A 104 7.00 -0.58 -22.10
CA LYS A 104 6.17 -1.74 -21.73
C LYS A 104 6.73 -2.50 -20.52
N GLU A 105 8.05 -2.56 -20.37
CA GLU A 105 8.75 -3.20 -19.24
C GLU A 105 8.56 -2.44 -17.93
N GLU A 106 8.35 -1.13 -18.01
CA GLU A 106 8.09 -0.27 -16.84
C GLU A 106 6.62 -0.28 -16.40
N LYS A 107 5.75 -0.97 -17.16
CA LYS A 107 4.33 -1.18 -16.85
C LYS A 107 4.07 -2.50 -16.11
N VAL A 108 5.10 -3.28 -15.76
CA VAL A 108 4.93 -4.45 -14.88
C VAL A 108 4.26 -3.99 -13.58
N ALA A 109 3.20 -4.69 -13.16
CA ALA A 109 2.30 -4.28 -12.06
C ALA A 109 1.58 -2.92 -12.27
N GLY A 110 1.38 -2.49 -13.52
CA GLY A 110 0.65 -1.27 -13.88
C GLY A 110 1.48 0.02 -13.92
N GLY A 111 2.76 -0.04 -13.52
CA GLY A 111 3.66 1.12 -13.50
C GLY A 111 3.16 2.26 -12.61
N PRO A 112 3.77 3.45 -12.65
CA PRO A 112 3.35 4.57 -11.81
C PRO A 112 1.88 4.99 -11.97
N PRO A 113 1.28 5.00 -13.18
CA PRO A 113 -0.16 5.26 -13.31
C PRO A 113 -1.04 4.20 -12.63
N GLY A 114 -0.71 2.90 -12.78
CA GLY A 114 -1.44 1.83 -12.11
C GLY A 114 -1.34 1.90 -10.59
N HIS A 115 -0.15 2.20 -10.08
CA HIS A 115 0.07 2.42 -8.64
C HIS A 115 -0.76 3.61 -8.13
N LEU A 116 -0.82 4.72 -8.89
CA LEU A 116 -1.64 5.87 -8.53
C LEU A 116 -3.12 5.49 -8.41
N ILE A 117 -3.64 4.74 -9.39
CA ILE A 117 -5.05 4.29 -9.39
C ILE A 117 -5.31 3.37 -8.20
N ILE A 118 -4.51 2.31 -8.03
CA ILE A 118 -4.69 1.31 -6.98
C ILE A 118 -4.65 1.97 -5.59
N HIS A 119 -3.64 2.77 -5.30
CA HIS A 119 -3.52 3.42 -3.99
C HIS A 119 -4.62 4.47 -3.76
N THR A 120 -5.13 5.13 -4.81
CA THR A 120 -6.28 6.04 -4.69
C THR A 120 -7.56 5.27 -4.38
N VAL A 121 -7.79 4.13 -5.03
CA VAL A 121 -8.95 3.27 -4.76
C VAL A 121 -8.88 2.69 -3.35
N LEU A 122 -7.70 2.22 -2.91
CA LEU A 122 -7.49 1.73 -1.54
C LEU A 122 -7.68 2.85 -0.50
N PHE A 123 -7.17 4.05 -0.76
CA PHE A 123 -7.39 5.21 0.10
C PHE A 123 -8.89 5.49 0.30
N ILE A 124 -9.64 5.60 -0.80
CA ILE A 124 -11.08 5.89 -0.76
C ILE A 124 -11.84 4.75 -0.06
N SER A 125 -11.50 3.49 -0.36
CA SER A 125 -12.20 2.34 0.22
C SER A 125 -11.96 2.22 1.73
N LEU A 126 -10.74 2.46 2.20
CA LEU A 126 -10.40 2.44 3.63
C LEU A 126 -11.04 3.62 4.37
N VAL A 127 -10.99 4.85 3.82
CA VAL A 127 -11.68 6.02 4.42
C VAL A 127 -13.17 5.75 4.55
N TRP A 128 -13.79 5.23 3.48
CA TRP A 128 -15.22 4.90 3.48
C TRP A 128 -15.57 3.82 4.51
N ALA A 129 -14.75 2.76 4.58
CA ALA A 129 -14.89 1.68 5.55
C ALA A 129 -14.80 2.20 6.99
N SER A 130 -13.84 3.08 7.27
CA SER A 130 -13.70 3.67 8.60
C SER A 130 -14.86 4.60 8.97
N TRP A 131 -15.43 5.33 8.01
CA TRP A 131 -16.55 6.22 8.27
C TRP A 131 -17.87 5.46 8.49
N ARG A 132 -18.15 4.44 7.67
CA ARG A 132 -19.38 3.62 7.74
C ARG A 132 -19.30 2.41 8.69
N GLY A 133 -18.15 2.22 9.33
CA GLY A 133 -17.99 1.25 10.41
C GLY A 133 -18.66 1.66 11.72
N LYS A 134 -19.17 2.89 11.79
CA LYS A 134 -20.04 3.41 12.85
C LYS A 134 -21.51 3.21 12.49
#